data_AF-A0A353Z205-F1
#
_entry.id   AF-A0A353Z205-F1
#
_cell.length_a   1.000
_cell.length_b   1.000
_cell.length_c   1.000
_cell.angle_alpha   90.00
_cell.angle_beta   90.00
_cell.angle_gamma   90.00
#
_symmetry.space_group_name_H-M   'P 1'
#
loop_
_entity.id
_entity.type
_entity.pdbx_description
1 polymer ?
#
loop_
_entity_poly.entity_id
_entity_poly.type
_entity_poly.pdbx_seq_one_letter_code
_entity_poly.pdbx_strand_id
1 'polypeptide(L)' 'MKITLLCVGKTDNKHLESLINDYVKRLSKSIGFSVEYIEPRNVKKLKARELKKAEGELILQKLIKSQRTI' A
#
# COMPACT_ATOMS: atom_id res chain seq x y z
N MET A 1 10.66 -5.12 -15.47
CA MET A 1 9.58 -5.59 -14.55
C MET A 1 9.17 -4.44 -13.64
N LYS A 2 7.88 -4.31 -13.31
CA LYS A 2 7.37 -3.31 -12.36
C LYS A 2 6.75 -4.04 -11.18
N ILE A 3 7.06 -3.59 -9.96
CA ILE A 3 6.51 -4.14 -8.73
C ILE A 3 5.91 -2.99 -7.94
N THR A 4 4.64 -3.12 -7.59
CA THR A 4 3.96 -2.18 -6.70
C THR A 4 3.63 -2.90 -5.41
N LEU A 5 4.17 -2.40 -4.29
CA LEU A 5 3.74 -2.81 -2.96
C LEU A 5 2.56 -1.95 -2.54
N LEU A 6 1.38 -2.55 -2.45
CA LEU A 6 0.16 -1.87 -1.99
C LEU A 6 0.01 -2.08 -0.48
N CYS A 7 -0.03 -1.00 0.29
CA CYS A 7 -0.13 -1.01 1.75
C CYS A 7 -1.41 -0.33 2.22
N VAL A 8 -2.08 -0.91 3.21
CA VAL A 8 -3.20 -0.27 3.90
C VAL A 8 -2.67 0.52 5.09
N GLY A 9 -2.88 1.83 5.07
CA GLY A 9 -2.36 2.76 6.07
C GLY A 9 -0.86 3.00 5.96
N LYS A 10 -0.41 4.15 6.46
CA LYS A 10 1.01 4.51 6.55
C LYS A 10 1.46 4.39 8.01
N THR A 11 2.71 3.99 8.22
CA THR A 11 3.32 4.09 9.56
C THR A 11 3.53 5.56 9.93
N ASP A 12 3.22 5.90 11.17
CA ASP A 12 3.51 7.19 11.79
C ASP A 12 4.91 7.21 12.47
N ASN A 13 5.55 6.06 12.58
CA ASN A 13 6.90 5.95 13.13
C ASN A 13 7.94 6.40 12.10
N LYS A 14 8.53 7.58 12.34
CA LYS A 14 9.55 8.20 11.48
C LYS A 14 10.80 7.33 11.25
N HIS A 15 11.18 6.51 12.23
CA HIS A 15 12.35 5.64 12.08
C HIS A 15 12.06 4.53 11.06
N LEU A 16 10.87 3.91 11.13
CA LEU A 16 10.44 2.91 10.17
C LEU A 16 10.26 3.52 8.78
N GLU A 17 9.67 4.71 8.68
CA GLU A 17 9.54 5.41 7.40
C GLU A 17 10.91 5.65 6.73
N SER A 18 11.92 6.09 7.50
CA SER A 18 13.28 6.28 6.99
C SER A 18 13.88 4.98 6.45
N LEU A 19 13.78 3.90 7.22
CA LEU A 19 14.31 2.59 6.82
C LEU A 19 13.58 2.07 5.56
N ILE A 20 12.26 2.16 5.52
CA ILE A 20 11.45 1.76 4.35
C ILE A 20 11.92 2.54 3.11
N ASN A 21 12.07 3.86 3.22
CA ASN A 21 12.51 4.69 2.09
C ASN A 21 13.90 4.32 1.58
N ASP A 22 14.83 3.96 2.48
CA ASP A 22 16.16 3.49 2.09
C ASP A 22 16.09 2.19 1.28
N TYR A 23 15.25 1.24 1.68
CA TYR A 23 15.04 -0.01 0.94
C TYR A 23 14.32 0.22 -0.39
N VAL A 24 13.29 1.06 -0.42
CA VAL A 24 12.59 1.46 -1.66
C VAL A 24 13.62 2.03 -2.64
N LYS A 25 14.44 2.99 -2.21
CA LYS A 25 15.46 3.63 -3.05
C LYS A 25 16.50 2.65 -3.58
N ARG A 26 16.89 1.64 -2.78
CA ARG A 26 17.80 0.57 -3.21
C ARG A 26 17.15 -0.30 -4.30
N LEU A 27 15.91 -0.73 -4.10
CA LEU A 27 15.17 -1.57 -5.05
C LEU A 27 14.85 -0.84 -6.35
N SER A 28 14.45 0.44 -6.27
CA SER A 28 14.10 1.25 -7.43
C SER A 28 15.25 1.46 -8.42
N LYS A 29 16.52 1.24 -8.00
CA LYS A 29 17.70 1.28 -8.90
C LYS A 29 17.79 0.06 -9.81
N SER A 30 17.28 -1.09 -9.36
CA SER A 30 17.43 -2.37 -10.07
C SER A 30 16.13 -2.81 -10.74
N ILE A 31 14.97 -2.33 -10.26
CA ILE A 31 13.65 -2.69 -10.77
C ILE A 31 12.69 -1.51 -10.57
N GLY A 32 11.66 -1.39 -11.42
CA GLY A 32 10.61 -0.37 -11.25
C GLY A 32 9.73 -0.66 -10.02
N PHE A 33 10.27 -0.44 -8.82
CA PHE A 33 9.62 -0.64 -7.54
C PHE A 33 8.99 0.64 -7.02
N SER A 34 7.74 0.55 -6.57
CA SER A 34 6.99 1.65 -5.95
C SER A 34 6.14 1.13 -4.79
N VAL A 35 5.91 1.98 -3.79
CA VAL A 35 4.98 1.72 -2.69
C VAL A 35 3.79 2.65 -2.84
N GLU A 36 2.58 2.11 -2.74
CA GLU A 36 1.34 2.88 -2.75
C GLU A 36 0.58 2.62 -1.46
N TYR A 37 0.19 3.70 -0.78
CA TYR A 37 -0.57 3.64 0.46
C TYR A 37 -2.04 3.95 0.17
N ILE A 38 -2.93 3.12 0.69
CA ILE A 38 -4.39 3.31 0.61
C ILE A 38 -4.98 3.37 2.01
N GLU A 39 -5.99 4.22 2.19
CA GLU A 39 -6.70 4.36 3.46
C GLU A 39 -8.16 4.74 3.21
N PRO A 40 -9.14 4.03 3.80
CA PRO A 40 -10.54 4.39 3.71
C PRO A 40 -10.82 5.78 4.28
N ARG A 41 -11.68 6.55 3.64
CA ARG A 41 -12.19 7.79 4.23
C ARG A 41 -13.07 7.44 5.43
N ASN A 42 -13.01 8.25 6.49
CA ASN A 42 -13.83 8.09 7.70
C ASN A 42 -13.55 6.82 8.53
N VAL A 43 -12.31 6.32 8.58
CA VAL A 43 -11.89 5.16 9.41
C VAL A 43 -12.50 5.18 10.83
N LYS A 44 -12.48 6.35 11.48
CA LYS A 44 -12.98 6.55 12.85
C LYS A 44 -14.50 6.31 13.04
N LYS A 45 -15.28 6.29 11.96
CA LYS A 45 -16.74 6.08 11.99
C LYS A 45 -17.16 4.66 11.59
N LEU A 46 -16.24 3.87 11.05
CA LEU A 46 -16.53 2.54 10.52
C LEU A 46 -16.33 1.47 11.60
N LYS A 47 -17.22 0.48 11.66
CA LYS A 47 -16.97 -0.73 12.46
C LYS A 47 -15.93 -1.59 11.75
N ALA A 48 -15.25 -2.47 12.49
CA ALA A 48 -14.19 -3.34 11.95
C ALA A 48 -14.58 -4.10 10.68
N ARG A 49 -15.84 -4.58 10.59
CA ARG A 49 -16.34 -5.28 9.40
C ARG A 49 -16.49 -4.36 8.19
N GLU A 50 -16.94 -3.12 8.41
CA GLU A 50 -17.13 -2.12 7.36
C GLU A 50 -15.78 -1.57 6.90
N LEU A 51 -14.86 -1.36 7.84
CA LEU A 51 -13.50 -0.94 7.54
C LEU A 51 -12.79 -1.96 6.65
N LYS A 52 -12.83 -3.25 7.03
CA LYS A 52 -12.24 -4.33 6.23
C LYS A 52 -12.83 -4.43 4.83
N LYS A 53 -14.14 -4.15 4.69
CA LYS A 53 -14.81 -4.11 3.38
C LYS A 53 -14.30 -2.93 2.55
N ALA A 54 -14.22 -1.74 3.14
CA ALA A 54 -13.73 -0.54 2.47
C ALA A 54 -12.25 -0.67 2.04
N GLU A 55 -11.41 -1.26 2.89
CA GLU A 55 -10.01 -1.57 2.55
C GLU A 55 -9.94 -2.53 1.36
N GLY A 56 -10.73 -3.60 1.37
CA GLY A 56 -10.79 -4.55 0.26
C GLY A 56 -11.26 -3.92 -1.06
N GLU A 57 -12.26 -3.05 -1.01
CA GLU A 57 -12.72 -2.30 -2.19
C GLU A 57 -11.62 -1.39 -2.76
N LEU A 58 -10.86 -0.69 -1.90
CA LEU A 58 -9.72 0.12 -2.33
C LEU A 58 -8.59 -0.72 -2.93
N ILE A 59 -8.30 -1.90 -2.36
CA ILE A 59 -7.32 -2.83 -2.92
C ILE A 59 -7.74 -3.23 -4.34
N LEU A 60 -8.97 -3.68 -4.51
CA LEU A 60 -9.50 -4.12 -5.80
C LEU A 60 -9.48 -3.02 -6.86
N GLN A 61 -9.73 -1.76 -6.48
CA GLN A 61 -9.63 -0.60 -7.38
C GLN A 61 -8.22 -0.34 -7.92
N LYS A 62 -7.19 -0.77 -7.18
CA LYS A 62 -5.78 -0.61 -7.56
C LYS A 62 -5.22 -1.77 -8.37
N LEU A 63 -5.92 -2.90 -8.39
CA LEU A 63 -5.50 -4.06 -9.19
C LEU A 63 -5.80 -3.84 -10.68
N ILE A 64 -4.84 -4.17 -11.52
CA ILE A 64 -4.97 -4.15 -12.98
C ILE A 64 -5.19 -5.59 -13.47
N LYS A 65 -6.15 -5.82 -14.38
CA LYS A 65 -6.56 -7.16 -14.86
C LYS A 65 -5.43 -8.06 -15.37
N SER A 66 -4.29 -7.51 -15.79
CA SER A 66 -3.16 -8.25 -16.36
C SER A 66 -1.93 -8.30 -15.43
N GLN A 67 -2.05 -7.82 -14.20
CA GLN A 67 -0.98 -7.85 -13.20
C GLN A 67 -1.09 -9.11 -12.34
N ARG A 68 0.03 -9.80 -12.16
CA ARG A 68 0.14 -10.89 -11.17
C ARG A 68 0.05 -10.30 -9.76
N THR A 69 -0.92 -10.77 -8.98
CA THR A 69 -1.12 -10.41 -7.56
C THR A 69 -0.68 -11.60 -6.71
N ILE A 70 -0.04 -11.33 -5.57
CA ILE A 70 0.46 -12.33 -4.60
C ILE A 70 -0.15 -12.02 -3.24
#